data_AF-A0A0K0PMK3-F1
#
_entry.id   AF-A0A0K0PMK3-F1
#
_cell.length_a   1.000
_cell.length_b   1.000
_cell.length_c   1.000
_cell.angle_alpha   90.00
_cell.angle_beta   90.00
_cell.angle_gamma   90.00
#
_symmetry.space_group_name_H-M   'P 1'
#
loop_
_entity.id
_entity.type
_entity.pdbx_description
1 polymer ?
#
loop_
_entity_poly.entity_id
_entity_poly.type
_entity_poly.pdbx_seq_one_letter_code
_entity_poly.pdbx_strand_id
1 'polypeptide(L)' 'YFAYIAYDIDLFEEGSIANLTASIIGNVFGFKAVKALRLEDMRMPVAYLKTFQGPATGLIVERERMDKFGRP' A
#
# COMPACT_ATOMS: atom_id res chain seq x y z
N TYR A 1 6.76 14.01 16.63
CA TYR A 1 7.11 14.80 15.44
C TYR A 1 6.51 14.12 14.23
N PHE A 2 6.03 14.88 13.24
CA PHE A 2 5.59 14.34 11.95
C PHE A 2 6.65 14.64 10.90
N ALA A 3 7.05 13.62 10.15
CA ALA A 3 7.98 13.73 9.04
C ALA A 3 7.24 13.30 7.77
N TYR A 4 7.30 14.15 6.74
CA TYR A 4 6.74 13.85 5.43
C TYR A 4 7.90 13.57 4.48
N ILE A 5 7.91 12.38 3.89
CA ILE A 5 8.98 11.93 2.99
C ILE A 5 8.35 11.67 1.62
N ALA A 6 8.96 12.21 0.58
CA ALA A 6 8.57 11.94 -0.81
C ALA A 6 9.60 11.00 -1.44
N TYR A 7 9.10 9.95 -2.09
CA TYR A 7 9.90 9.01 -2.87
C TYR A 7 9.49 9.14 -4.34
N ASP A 8 10.46 9.04 -5.25
CA ASP A 8 10.18 8.99 -6.67
C ASP A 8 9.56 7.64 -7.06
N ILE A 9 8.70 7.63 -8.08
CA ILE A 9 8.00 6.42 -8.53
C ILE A 9 8.97 5.38 -9.12
N ASP A 10 10.07 5.85 -9.71
CA ASP A 10 11.12 5.01 -10.31
C ASP A 10 11.84 4.11 -9.29
N LEU A 11 11.71 4.40 -7.99
CA LEU A 11 12.25 3.56 -6.91
C LEU A 11 11.40 2.32 -6.65
N PHE A 12 10.18 2.26 -7.19
CA PHE A 12 9.24 1.17 -6.93
C PHE A 12 9.05 0.31 -8.16
N GLU A 13 9.15 -1.00 -7.97
CA GLU A 13 8.80 -1.96 -9.00
C GLU A 13 7.27 -2.06 -9.15
N GLU A 14 6.82 -2.01 -10.40
CA GLU A 14 5.41 -2.11 -10.78
C GLU A 14 4.80 -3.43 -10.27
N GLY A 15 3.62 -3.37 -9.66
CA GLY A 15 2.92 -4.55 -9.16
C GLY A 15 3.55 -5.25 -7.95
N SER A 16 4.62 -4.70 -7.35
CA SER A 16 5.37 -5.36 -6.27
C SER A 16 5.19 -4.68 -4.90
N ILE A 17 4.26 -5.22 -4.08
CA ILE A 17 4.08 -4.78 -2.68
C ILE A 17 5.32 -5.10 -1.83
N ALA A 18 6.01 -6.20 -2.16
CA ALA A 18 7.23 -6.60 -1.46
C ALA A 18 8.33 -5.55 -1.62
N ASN A 19 8.54 -5.04 -2.84
CA ASN A 19 9.51 -3.98 -3.11
C ASN A 19 9.15 -2.68 -2.36
N LEU A 20 7.89 -2.25 -2.45
CA LEU A 20 7.39 -1.07 -1.72
C LEU A 20 7.69 -1.15 -0.22
N THR A 21 7.41 -2.30 0.40
CA THR A 21 7.61 -2.51 1.84
C THR A 21 9.09 -2.54 2.20
N ALA A 22 9.92 -3.21 1.38
CA ALA A 22 11.36 -3.26 1.60
C ALA A 22 12.01 -1.87 1.49
N SER A 23 11.61 -1.07 0.51
CA SER A 23 12.16 0.27 0.24
C SER A 23 11.79 1.30 1.30
N ILE A 24 10.60 1.21 1.89
CA ILE A 24 10.13 2.20 2.89
C ILE A 24 10.44 1.77 4.34
N ILE A 25 10.19 0.51 4.66
CA ILE A 25 10.22 0.00 6.05
C ILE A 25 11.53 -0.73 6.36
N GLY A 26 12.24 -1.23 5.36
CA GLY A 26 13.33 -2.20 5.53
C GLY A 26 14.40 -1.81 6.55
N ASN A 27 15.00 -0.62 6.41
CA ASN A 27 16.14 -0.21 7.25
C ASN A 27 15.86 0.94 8.21
N VAL A 28 14.77 1.70 8.01
CA VAL A 28 14.52 2.97 8.72
C VAL A 28 14.04 2.73 10.16
N PHE A 29 13.34 1.62 10.42
CA PHE A 29 12.82 1.29 11.76
C PHE A 29 13.90 0.76 12.72
N GLY A 30 15.03 0.27 12.22
CA GLY A 30 16.14 -0.26 13.01
C GLY A 30 17.23 0.78 13.35
N PHE A 31 17.01 2.05 13.03
CA PHE A 31 18.03 3.08 13.15
C PHE A 31 18.29 3.42 14.62
N LYS A 32 19.54 3.25 15.09
CA LYS A 32 19.92 3.51 16.50
C LYS A 32 19.60 4.93 16.99
N ALA A 33 19.51 5.90 16.07
CA ALA A 33 19.17 7.28 16.38
C ALA A 33 17.66 7.53 16.57
N VAL A 34 16.80 6.56 16.23
CA VAL A 34 15.34 6.66 16.31
C VAL A 34 14.84 5.69 17.38
N LYS A 35 14.28 6.21 18.47
CA LYS A 35 13.78 5.39 19.60
C LYS A 35 12.52 4.59 19.24
N ALA A 36 11.64 5.18 18.43
CA ALA A 36 10.43 4.55 17.90
C ALA A 36 10.00 5.32 16.64
N LEU A 37 9.57 4.58 15.62
CA LEU A 37 9.04 5.11 14.36
C LEU A 37 7.70 4.43 14.08
N ARG A 38 6.74 5.18 13.56
CA ARG A 38 5.47 4.66 13.05
C ARG A 38 5.19 5.31 11.72
N LEU A 39 4.88 4.49 10.73
CA LEU A 39 4.37 4.95 9.45
C LEU A 39 2.86 5.15 9.62
N GLU A 40 2.41 6.41 9.63
CA GLU A 40 1.00 6.75 9.86
C GLU A 40 0.15 6.62 8.60
N ASP A 41 0.63 7.12 7.47
CA ASP A 41 -0.10 7.08 6.21
C ASP A 41 0.87 7.09 5.01
N MET A 42 0.38 6.61 3.87
CA MET A 42 1.09 6.59 2.59
C MET A 42 0.18 7.06 1.46
N ARG A 43 0.63 8.08 0.74
CA ARG A 43 -0.04 8.51 -0.49
C ARG A 43 0.51 7.75 -1.69
N MET A 44 -0.29 6.86 -2.28
CA MET A 44 0.08 6.17 -3.53
C MET A 44 -0.36 6.96 -4.77
N PRO A 45 0.52 7.15 -5.78
CA PRO A 45 0.15 7.80 -7.03
C PRO A 45 -0.70 6.88 -7.92
N VAL A 46 -1.56 7.48 -8.73
CA VAL A 46 -2.46 6.75 -9.66
C VAL A 46 -1.68 5.91 -10.67
N ALA A 47 -0.50 6.36 -11.09
CA ALA A 47 0.38 5.61 -11.98
C ALA A 47 0.81 4.27 -11.37
N TYR A 48 1.20 4.27 -10.09
CA TYR A 48 1.57 3.05 -9.37
C TYR A 48 0.36 2.15 -9.11
N LEU A 49 -0.78 2.73 -8.70
CA LEU A 49 -2.01 1.97 -8.42
C LEU A 49 -2.53 1.18 -9.63
N LYS A 50 -2.35 1.70 -10.85
CA LYS A 50 -2.77 1.02 -12.10
C LYS A 50 -1.96 -0.24 -12.43
N THR A 51 -0.78 -0.42 -11.82
CA THR A 51 0.06 -1.60 -12.05
C THR A 51 -0.46 -2.84 -11.31
N PHE A 52 -1.36 -2.65 -10.34
CA PHE A 52 -1.95 -3.75 -9.58
C PHE A 52 -3.27 -4.19 -10.20
N GLN A 53 -3.47 -5.52 -10.25
CA GLN A 53 -4.76 -6.10 -10.66
C GLN A 53 -5.90 -5.69 -9.72
N GLY A 54 -5.59 -5.41 -8.45
CA GLY A 54 -6.59 -5.12 -7.42
C GLY A 54 -7.39 -6.37 -7.02
N PRO A 55 -8.56 -6.20 -6.38
CA PRO A 55 -9.41 -7.30 -5.95
C PRO A 55 -9.94 -8.12 -7.13
N ALA A 56 -9.72 -9.43 -7.12
CA ALA A 56 -10.13 -10.33 -8.21
C ALA A 56 -11.65 -10.37 -8.43
N THR A 57 -12.43 -10.23 -7.36
CA THR A 57 -13.89 -10.13 -7.40
C THR A 57 -14.23 -8.97 -6.47
N GLY A 58 -14.60 -7.82 -7.04
CA GLY A 58 -15.00 -6.67 -6.23
C GLY A 58 -16.28 -6.97 -5.44
N LEU A 59 -16.60 -6.15 -4.44
CA LEU A 59 -17.79 -6.32 -3.59
C LEU A 59 -19.08 -6.54 -4.38
N ILE A 60 -19.23 -5.84 -5.51
CA ILE A 60 -20.41 -5.95 -6.39
C ILE A 60 -20.47 -7.35 -7.00
N VAL A 61 -19.38 -7.82 -7.60
CA VAL A 61 -19.31 -9.12 -8.28
C VAL A 61 -19.41 -10.27 -7.27
N GLU A 62 -18.89 -10.11 -6.04
CA GLU A 62 -19.06 -11.10 -4.97
C GLU A 62 -20.53 -11.20 -4.53
N ARG A 63 -21.21 -10.06 -4.37
CA ARG A 63 -22.64 -10.03 -4.01
C ARG A 63 -23.53 -10.61 -5.09
N GLU A 64 -23.23 -10.32 -6.36
CA GLU A 64 -23.93 -10.90 -7.52
C GLU A 64 -23.71 -12.41 -7.62
N ARG A 65 -22.50 -12.93 -7.36
CA ARG A 65 -22.24 -14.38 -7.36
C ARG A 65 -22.92 -15.12 -6.22
N MET A 66 -23.13 -14.46 -5.08
CA MET A 66 -23.71 -15.08 -3.88
C MET A 66 -25.22 -14.87 -3.75
N ASP A 67 -25.86 -14.16 -4.69
CA ASP A 67 -27.27 -13.75 -4.61
C ASP A 67 -27.66 -13.13 -3.25
N LYS A 68 -26.71 -12.37 -2.67
CA LYS A 68 -26.87 -11.74 -1.35
C LYS A 68 -26.87 -10.23 -1.51
N PHE A 69 -28.06 -9.65 -1.35
CA PHE A 69 -28.28 -8.21 -1.41
C PHE A 69 -28.85 -7.70 -0.07
N GLY A 70 -28.43 -6.52 0.37
CA GLY A 70 -29.04 -5.79 1.49
C GLY A 70 -28.70 -6.27 2.91
N ARG A 71 -27.83 -7.27 3.08
CA ARG A 71 -27.33 -7.73 4.39
C ARG A 71 -25.80 -7.90 4.38
N PRO A 72 -25.10 -7.66 5.50
CA PRO A 72 -23.69 -8.02 5.66
C PRO A 72 -23.45 -9.51 5.41
#